data_AF-A0A434BR01-F1
#
_entry.id   AF-A0A434BR01-F1
#
_cell.length_a   1.000
_cell.length_b   1.000
_cell.length_c   1.000
_cell.angle_alpha   90.00
_cell.angle_beta   90.00
_cell.angle_gamma   90.00
#
_symmetry.space_group_name_H-M   'P 1'
#
loop_
_entity.id
_entity.type
_entity.pdbx_description
1 polymer ?
#
loop_
_entity_poly.entity_id
_entity_poly.type
_entity_poly.pdbx_seq_one_letter_code
_entity_poly.pdbx_strand_id
1 'polypeptide(L)'
;LSVLKPGGHFLAKTFQGGAENELLSMLKKNFRSVHHVKPPASRDESVELYLLAKDFKGREAGPPSGGSERPVDVPKASSARSHSEGPGDADD
;
A
#
# COMPACT_ATOMS: atom_id res chain seq x y z
N LEU A 1 1.12 -7.57 6.98
CA LEU A 1 -0.07 -7.89 6.15
C LEU A 1 0.09 -7.49 4.66
N SER A 2 1.33 -7.40 4.15
CA SER A 2 1.63 -6.89 2.78
C SER A 2 1.29 -7.86 1.64
N VAL A 3 1.01 -9.11 1.95
CA VAL A 3 0.70 -10.16 0.97
C VAL A 3 -0.78 -10.54 0.93
N LEU A 4 -1.57 -10.04 1.90
CA LEU A 4 -2.98 -10.38 2.03
C LEU A 4 -3.83 -9.46 1.15
N LYS A 5 -4.67 -10.05 0.30
CA LYS A 5 -5.67 -9.30 -0.48
C LYS A 5 -6.81 -8.84 0.44
N PRO A 6 -7.48 -7.71 0.14
CA PRO A 6 -8.72 -7.34 0.81
C PRO A 6 -9.73 -8.49 0.80
N GLY A 7 -10.45 -8.69 1.90
CA GLY A 7 -11.33 -9.85 2.14
C GLY A 7 -10.60 -11.13 2.60
N GLY A 8 -9.26 -11.18 2.51
CA GLY A 8 -8.48 -12.34 2.94
C GLY A 8 -8.57 -12.63 4.44
N HIS A 9 -8.16 -13.83 4.84
CA HIS A 9 -8.14 -14.27 6.23
C HIS A 9 -6.72 -14.54 6.70
N PHE A 10 -6.50 -14.42 8.01
CA PHE A 10 -5.23 -14.67 8.64
C PHE A 10 -5.44 -15.54 9.89
N LEU A 11 -4.60 -16.56 10.03
CA LEU A 11 -4.60 -17.46 11.17
C LEU A 11 -3.19 -17.50 11.74
N ALA A 12 -3.04 -17.24 13.03
CA ALA A 12 -1.76 -17.33 13.73
C ALA A 12 -1.90 -18.15 14.99
N LYS A 13 -0.92 -19.04 15.24
CA LYS A 13 -0.74 -19.71 16.52
C LYS A 13 -0.03 -18.75 17.47
N THR A 14 -0.52 -18.65 18.71
CA THR A 14 0.03 -17.81 19.78
C THR A 14 0.11 -18.62 21.08
N PHE A 15 0.82 -18.09 22.06
CA PHE A 15 0.86 -18.61 23.43
C PHE A 15 0.27 -17.56 24.37
N GLN A 16 -0.59 -17.99 25.29
CA GLN A 16 -1.19 -17.11 26.30
C GLN A 16 -0.11 -16.48 27.18
N GLY A 17 -0.20 -15.17 27.40
CA GLY A 17 0.73 -14.41 28.24
C GLY A 17 1.98 -13.87 27.53
N GLY A 18 2.14 -14.12 26.22
CA GLY A 18 3.19 -13.51 25.39
C GLY A 18 2.75 -12.23 24.67
N ALA A 19 3.33 -11.96 23.50
CA ALA A 19 2.99 -10.83 22.61
C ALA A 19 1.60 -10.94 21.93
N GLU A 20 0.72 -11.80 22.44
CA GLU A 20 -0.61 -12.05 21.90
C GLU A 20 -1.47 -10.78 21.87
N ASN A 21 -1.46 -9.98 22.95
CA ASN A 21 -2.30 -8.79 23.05
C ASN A 21 -1.97 -7.73 22.01
N GLU A 22 -0.69 -7.55 21.70
CA GLU A 22 -0.23 -6.62 20.66
C GLU A 22 -0.68 -7.10 19.27
N LEU A 23 -0.51 -8.39 18.99
CA LEU A 23 -1.00 -9.01 17.77
C LEU A 23 -2.52 -8.91 17.64
N LEU A 24 -3.26 -9.24 18.70
CA LEU A 24 -4.72 -9.13 18.75
C LEU A 24 -5.18 -7.70 18.46
N SER A 25 -4.53 -6.72 19.06
CA SER A 25 -4.83 -5.29 18.86
C SER A 25 -4.59 -4.87 17.40
N MET A 26 -3.48 -5.31 16.81
CA MET A 26 -3.19 -5.08 15.40
C MET A 26 -4.22 -5.76 14.49
N LEU A 27 -4.60 -7.01 14.76
CA LEU A 27 -5.59 -7.73 13.96
C LEU A 27 -6.98 -7.09 14.07
N LYS A 28 -7.44 -6.69 15.26
CA LYS A 28 -8.74 -6.01 15.45
C LYS A 28 -8.86 -4.71 14.64
N LYS A 29 -7.76 -3.97 14.47
CA LYS A 29 -7.74 -2.76 13.62
C LYS A 29 -7.95 -3.11 12.14
N ASN A 30 -7.28 -4.17 11.67
CA ASN A 30 -7.15 -4.49 10.25
C ASN A 30 -8.21 -5.44 9.68
N PHE A 31 -8.94 -6.17 10.53
CA PHE A 31 -9.90 -7.21 10.12
C PHE A 31 -11.31 -6.89 10.62
N ARG A 32 -12.36 -7.46 10.00
CA ARG A 32 -13.74 -7.26 10.48
C ARG A 32 -14.02 -7.99 11.78
N SER A 33 -13.45 -9.17 11.95
CA SER A 33 -13.60 -9.97 13.18
C SER A 33 -12.32 -10.73 13.50
N VAL A 34 -12.09 -10.97 14.80
CA VAL A 34 -10.96 -11.76 15.30
C VAL A 34 -11.46 -12.65 16.42
N HIS A 35 -11.15 -13.94 16.34
CA HIS A 35 -11.57 -14.96 17.30
C HIS A 35 -10.36 -15.67 17.90
N HIS A 36 -10.40 -15.91 19.22
CA HIS A 36 -9.52 -16.89 19.84
C HIS A 36 -10.09 -18.29 19.58
N VAL A 37 -9.24 -19.23 19.18
CA VAL A 37 -9.61 -20.60 18.85
C VAL A 37 -8.66 -21.55 19.57
N LYS A 38 -9.22 -22.46 20.36
CA LYS A 38 -8.53 -23.61 20.93
C LYS A 38 -9.07 -24.87 20.23
N PRO A 39 -8.34 -25.43 19.24
CA PRO A 39 -8.82 -26.60 18.51
C PRO A 39 -9.02 -27.82 19.43
N PRO A 40 -9.95 -28.74 19.12
CA PRO A 40 -10.14 -29.98 19.89
C PRO A 40 -8.89 -30.88 19.95
N ALA A 41 -8.01 -30.77 18.95
CA ALA A 41 -6.75 -31.52 18.92
C ALA A 41 -5.64 -30.89 19.80
N SER A 42 -5.87 -29.72 20.39
CA SER A 42 -4.93 -29.12 21.33
C SER A 42 -5.00 -29.84 22.66
N ARG A 43 -3.84 -30.06 23.28
CA ARG A 43 -3.78 -30.57 24.66
C ARG A 43 -4.37 -29.55 25.63
N ASP A 44 -5.06 -30.04 26.66
CA ASP A 44 -5.74 -29.21 27.66
C ASP A 44 -4.73 -28.37 28.45
N GLU A 45 -3.56 -28.94 28.78
CA GLU A 45 -2.50 -28.26 29.52
C GLU A 45 -1.70 -27.25 28.69
N SER A 46 -1.94 -27.19 27.37
CA SER A 46 -1.19 -26.29 26.51
C SER A 46 -1.70 -24.85 26.64
N VAL A 47 -0.78 -23.90 26.76
CA VAL A 47 -1.07 -22.45 26.69
C VAL A 47 -1.17 -21.94 25.24
N GLU A 48 -1.09 -22.83 24.26
CA GLU A 48 -1.22 -22.50 22.85
C GLU A 48 -2.69 -22.28 22.44
N LEU A 49 -2.93 -21.22 21.68
CA LEU A 49 -4.20 -20.91 21.02
C LEU A 49 -3.95 -20.36 19.61
N TYR A 50 -5.03 -20.14 18.88
CA TYR A 50 -4.98 -19.47 17.58
C TYR A 50 -5.81 -18.20 17.57
N LEU A 51 -5.31 -17.18 16.88
CA LEU A 51 -6.07 -16.00 16.48
C LEU A 51 -6.53 -16.16 15.04
N LEU A 52 -7.84 -16.32 14.84
CA LEU A 52 -8.47 -16.33 13.52
C LEU A 52 -9.03 -14.94 13.22
N ALA A 53 -8.37 -14.22 12.31
CA ALA A 53 -8.78 -12.92 11.83
C ALA A 53 -9.43 -13.04 10.44
N LYS A 54 -10.68 -12.56 10.32
CA LYS A 54 -11.49 -12.70 9.11
C LYS A 54 -11.75 -11.34 8.45
N ASP A 55 -11.87 -11.40 7.13
CA ASP A 55 -12.16 -10.27 6.25
C ASP A 55 -11.21 -9.08 6.45
N PHE A 56 -9.98 -9.22 5.95
CA PHE A 56 -9.01 -8.13 5.93
C PHE A 56 -9.58 -6.91 5.22
N LYS A 57 -9.57 -5.75 5.88
CA LYS A 57 -10.16 -4.51 5.35
C LYS A 57 -9.38 -3.93 4.17
N GLY A 58 -8.16 -4.41 3.93
CA GLY A 58 -7.21 -3.81 3.00
C GLY A 58 -6.25 -2.87 3.75
N ARG A 59 -5.17 -2.48 3.08
CA ARG A 59 -4.30 -1.42 3.59
C ARG A 59 -4.98 -0.09 3.28
N GLU A 60 -5.11 0.79 4.26
CA GLU A 60 -5.31 2.20 3.94
C GLU A 60 -4.15 2.60 3.03
N ALA A 61 -4.49 3.12 1.85
CA ALA A 61 -3.48 3.62 0.94
C ALA A 61 -2.82 4.82 1.64
N GLY A 62 -1.68 4.58 2.28
CA GLY A 62 -0.70 5.64 2.45
C GLY A 62 -0.40 6.25 1.07
N PRO A 63 0.02 7.52 1.01
CA PRO A 63 0.22 8.22 -0.25
C PRO A 63 0.99 7.30 -1.21
N PRO A 64 0.57 7.20 -2.49
CA PRO A 64 1.23 6.33 -3.44
C PRO A 64 2.72 6.64 -3.36
N SER A 65 3.52 5.61 -3.07
CA SER A 65 4.96 5.70 -3.21
C SER A 65 5.21 6.02 -4.68
N GLY A 66 5.34 7.31 -4.95
CA GLY A 66 5.50 7.83 -6.29
C GLY A 66 6.78 7.27 -6.85
N GLY A 67 6.66 6.36 -7.81
CA GLY A 67 7.68 6.20 -8.83
C GLY A 67 7.80 7.55 -9.53
N SER A 68 8.76 8.34 -9.09
CA SER A 68 9.20 9.57 -9.76
C SER A 68 9.83 9.17 -11.09
N GLU A 69 9.02 8.90 -12.11
CA GLU A 69 9.47 9.12 -13.48
C GLU A 69 9.54 10.63 -13.69
N ARG A 70 10.73 11.19 -13.50
CA ARG A 70 10.99 12.59 -13.85
C ARG A 70 10.85 12.73 -15.37
N PRO A 71 10.12 13.73 -15.88
CA PRO A 71 10.21 14.08 -17.29
C PRO A 71 11.66 14.42 -17.62
N VAL A 72 12.19 13.84 -18.70
CA VAL A 72 13.50 14.22 -19.26
C VAL A 72 13.33 15.56 -19.99
N ASP A 73 13.77 16.65 -19.38
CA ASP A 73 13.93 17.92 -20.08
C ASP A 73 15.04 17.78 -21.11
N VAL A 74 14.66 17.71 -22.40
CA VAL A 74 15.58 17.79 -23.53
C VAL A 74 15.67 19.26 -23.94
N PRO A 75 16.80 19.96 -23.74
CA PRO A 75 16.97 21.29 -24.30
C PRO A 75 17.26 21.17 -25.79
N LYS A 76 16.36 21.69 -26.65
CA LYS A 76 16.71 21.94 -28.05
C LYS A 76 17.29 23.33 -28.20
N ALA A 77 18.54 23.35 -28.67
CA ALA A 77 19.39 24.51 -28.82
C ALA A 77 18.83 25.63 -29.72
N SER A 78 19.22 26.85 -29.36
CA SER A 78 19.08 28.09 -30.13
C SER A 78 19.84 28.03 -31.46
N SER A 79 19.24 28.58 -32.52
CA SER A 79 20.00 29.09 -33.67
C SER A 79 19.23 30.25 -34.32
N ALA A 80 19.82 31.43 -34.21
CA ALA A 80 19.43 32.64 -34.91
C ALA A 80 19.78 32.55 -36.40
N ARG A 81 18.96 33.18 -37.25
CA ARG A 81 19.40 33.80 -38.52
C ARG A 81 18.43 34.91 -38.91
N SER A 82 18.94 36.12 -38.83
CA SER A 82 18.46 37.34 -39.49
C SER A 82 18.45 37.17 -41.01
N HIS A 83 17.46 37.71 -41.71
CA HIS A 83 17.55 38.21 -43.10
C HIS A 83 16.55 39.38 -43.28
N SER A 84 17.07 40.41 -43.96
CA SER A 84 16.49 41.68 -44.35
C SER A 84 15.75 41.61 -45.70
N GLU A 85 15.22 42.78 -46.14
CA GLU A 85 14.65 43.15 -47.47
C GLU A 85 13.13 42.90 -47.59
N GLY A 86 12.28 43.82 -48.06
CA GLY A 86 12.43 45.14 -48.70
C GLY A 86 11.05 45.82 -48.87
N PRO A 87 10.96 46.99 -49.54
CA PRO A 87 9.78 47.87 -49.56
C PRO A 87 8.83 47.63 -50.75
N GLY A 88 7.63 48.22 -50.66
CA GLY A 88 6.61 48.33 -51.72
C GLY A 88 5.23 47.95 -51.18
N ASP A 89 4.08 48.49 -51.60
CA ASP A 89 3.66 49.60 -52.46
C ASP A 89 2.11 49.63 -52.31
N ALA A 90 1.46 50.67 -52.86
CA ALA A 90 0.01 50.85 -53.13
C ALA A 90 -0.85 51.41 -51.97
N ASP A 91 -1.36 52.64 -52.06
CA ASP A 91 -2.46 53.19 -52.90
C ASP A 91 -3.86 52.77 -52.41
N ASP A 92 -4.56 53.69 -51.73
CA ASP A 92 -5.88 54.30 -52.04
C ASP A 92 -6.36 55.17 -50.86
#